data_AF-A0A3D4H1X5-F1
#
_entry.id   AF-A0A3D4H1X5-F1
#
_cell.length_a   1.000
_cell.length_b   1.000
_cell.length_c   1.000
_cell.angle_alpha   90.00
_cell.angle_beta   90.00
_cell.angle_gamma   90.00
#
_symmetry.space_group_name_H-M   'P 1'
#
loop_
_entity.id
_entity.type
_entity.pdbx_description
1 polymer ?
#
loop_
_entity_poly.entity_id
_entity_poly.type
_entity_poly.pdbx_seq_one_letter_code
_entity_poly.pdbx_strand_id
1 'polypeptide(L)' 'MSRQRSAVSLLVAFSFIVLAVTGVLAFILPFSIRIVGLHALIGFGFVGLIAFHVFNNYRQLSGYLRSRVVWG' A
#
# COMPACT_ATOMS: atom_id res chain seq x y z
N MET A 1 16.97 9.88 3.73
CA MET A 1 16.24 8.59 3.74
C MET A 1 17.11 7.55 3.04
N SER A 2 17.23 6.32 3.55
CA SER A 2 17.99 5.28 2.83
C SER A 2 17.28 4.94 1.51
N ARG A 3 18.06 4.69 0.44
CA ARG A 3 17.54 4.46 -0.92
C ARG A 3 16.51 3.32 -0.98
N GLN A 4 16.72 2.28 -0.17
CA GLN A 4 15.83 1.13 -0.03
C GLN A 4 14.44 1.51 0.54
N ARG A 5 14.38 2.40 1.54
CA ARG A 5 13.10 2.84 2.14
C ARG A 5 12.26 3.64 1.15
N SER A 6 12.91 4.50 0.36
CA SER A 6 12.24 5.27 -0.70
C SER A 6 11.62 4.36 -1.77
N ALA A 7 12.35 3.33 -2.21
CA ALA A 7 11.86 2.36 -3.19
C ALA A 7 10.64 1.57 -2.67
N VAL A 8 10.65 1.14 -1.41
CA VAL A 8 9.51 0.44 -0.79
C VAL A 8 8.28 1.33 -0.72
N SER A 9 8.43 2.60 -0.31
CA SER A 9 7.32 3.55 -0.28
C SER A 9 6.74 3.83 -1.67
N LEU A 10 7.60 4.00 -2.69
CA LEU A 10 7.17 4.17 -4.07
C LEU A 10 6.44 2.94 -4.61
N LEU A 11 6.94 1.74 -4.28
CA LEU A 11 6.31 0.48 -4.67
C LEU A 11 4.92 0.33 -4.03
N VAL A 12 4.77 0.67 -2.75
CA VAL A 12 3.46 0.72 -2.08
C VAL A 12 2.53 1.72 -2.77
N ALA A 13 3.00 2.94 -3.02
CA ALA A 13 2.17 3.95 -3.70
C ALA A 13 1.72 3.48 -5.11
N PHE A 14 2.62 2.88 -5.87
CA PHE A 14 2.30 2.33 -7.19
C PHE A 14 1.27 1.19 -7.10
N SER A 15 1.50 0.21 -6.21
CA SER A 15 0.55 -0.90 -6.01
C SER A 15 -0.82 -0.42 -5.57
N PHE A 16 -0.91 0.64 -4.75
CA PHE A 16 -2.17 1.26 -4.37
C PHE A 16 -2.91 1.86 -5.57
N ILE A 17 -2.20 2.56 -6.47
CA ILE A 17 -2.78 3.11 -7.70
C ILE A 17 -3.34 1.98 -8.57
N VAL A 18 -2.59 0.89 -8.76
CA VAL A 18 -3.06 -0.27 -9.52
C VAL A 18 -4.33 -0.86 -8.90
N LEU A 19 -4.38 -1.01 -7.58
CA LEU A 19 -5.57 -1.49 -6.87
C LEU A 19 -6.78 -0.59 -7.06
N ALA A 20 -6.59 0.72 -6.88
CA ALA A 20 -7.65 1.71 -7.03
C ALA A 20 -8.22 1.69 -8.45
N VAL A 21 -7.36 1.76 -9.47
CA VAL A 21 -7.77 1.77 -10.87
C VAL A 21 -8.47 0.46 -11.24
N THR A 22 -7.88 -0.69 -10.92
CA THR A 22 -8.47 -2.00 -11.25
C THR A 22 -9.78 -2.25 -10.49
N GLY A 23 -9.92 -1.76 -9.26
CA GLY A 23 -11.16 -1.84 -8.49
C GLY A 23 -12.28 -0.99 -9.09
N VAL A 24 -11.97 0.24 -9.49
CA VAL A 24 -12.92 1.12 -10.21
C VAL A 24 -13.34 0.49 -11.53
N LEU A 25 -12.39 -0.03 -12.30
CA LEU A 25 -12.69 -0.71 -13.57
C LEU A 25 -13.57 -1.95 -13.36
N ALA A 26 -13.28 -2.77 -12.35
CA ALA A 26 -14.08 -3.96 -12.02
C ALA A 26 -15.49 -3.62 -11.54
N PHE A 27 -15.70 -2.41 -10.99
CA PHE A 27 -17.02 -1.93 -10.59
C PHE A 27 -17.85 -1.40 -11.77
N ILE A 28 -17.24 -0.67 -12.70
CA ILE A 28 -17.96 0.00 -13.79
C ILE A 28 -18.16 -0.92 -15.01
N LEU A 29 -17.15 -1.75 -15.34
CA LEU A 29 -17.16 -2.58 -16.54
C LEU A 29 -17.82 -3.94 -16.30
N PRO A 30 -18.29 -4.63 -17.36
CA PRO A 30 -18.67 -6.03 -17.27
C PRO A 30 -17.52 -6.88 -16.73
N PHE A 31 -17.90 -7.96 -16.04
CA PHE A 31 -16.94 -8.86 -15.41
C PHE A 31 -15.84 -9.30 -16.39
N SER A 32 -14.60 -9.08 -15.99
CA SER A 32 -13.41 -9.52 -16.72
C SER A 32 -12.46 -10.22 -15.75
N ILE A 33 -12.25 -11.52 -15.98
CA ILE A 33 -11.34 -12.33 -15.18
C ILE A 33 -9.92 -11.75 -15.14
N ARG A 34 -9.50 -11.04 -16.20
CA ARG A 34 -8.18 -10.40 -16.24
C ARG A 34 -8.10 -9.21 -15.28
N ILE A 35 -9.12 -8.35 -15.25
CA ILE A 35 -9.14 -7.15 -14.39
C ILE A 35 -9.27 -7.57 -12.92
N VAL A 36 -10.24 -8.45 -12.64
CA VAL A 36 -10.50 -8.93 -11.28
C VAL A 36 -9.34 -9.78 -10.75
N GLY A 37 -8.77 -10.65 -11.60
CA GLY A 37 -7.59 -11.44 -11.24
C GLY A 37 -6.36 -10.58 -10.95
N LEU A 38 -6.11 -9.53 -11.76
CA LEU A 38 -5.04 -8.57 -11.50
C LEU A 38 -5.28 -7.81 -10.18
N HIS A 39 -6.49 -7.33 -9.95
CA HIS A 39 -6.87 -6.64 -8.71
C HIS A 39 -6.62 -7.53 -7.49
N ALA A 40 -7.11 -8.77 -7.52
CA ALA A 40 -6.96 -9.72 -6.42
C ALA A 40 -5.48 -10.08 -6.18
N LEU A 41 -4.70 -10.33 -7.24
CA LEU A 41 -3.29 -10.69 -7.12
C LEU A 41 -2.46 -9.53 -6.54
N ILE A 42 -2.61 -8.33 -7.09
CA ILE A 42 -1.91 -7.14 -6.58
C ILE A 42 -2.39 -6.82 -5.16
N GLY A 43 -3.68 -7.03 -4.87
CA GLY A 43 -4.27 -6.80 -3.55
C GLY A 43 -3.64 -7.69 -2.48
N PHE A 44 -3.51 -8.98 -2.78
CA PHE A 44 -2.82 -9.92 -1.90
C PHE A 44 -1.35 -9.54 -1.69
N GLY A 45 -0.63 -9.24 -2.78
CA GLY A 45 0.76 -8.78 -2.69
C GLY A 45 0.91 -7.46 -1.90
N PHE A 46 -0.05 -6.55 -2.04
CA PHE A 46 -0.06 -5.27 -1.35
C PHE A 46 -0.18 -5.43 0.17
N VAL A 47 -0.93 -6.41 0.67
CA VAL A 47 -0.99 -6.74 2.11
C VAL A 47 0.40 -7.09 2.65
N GLY A 48 1.18 -7.88 1.91
CA GLY A 48 2.56 -8.18 2.29
C GLY A 48 3.48 -6.96 2.23
N LEU A 49 3.36 -6.17 1.16
CA LEU A 49 4.17 -4.95 0.96
C LEU A 49 3.90 -3.88 2.02
N ILE A 50 2.64 -3.67 2.42
CA ILE A 50 2.31 -2.69 3.45
C ILE A 50 2.83 -3.13 4.83
N ALA A 51 2.76 -4.42 5.15
CA ALA A 51 3.36 -4.95 6.38
C ALA A 51 4.87 -4.68 6.39
N PHE A 52 5.57 -5.02 5.31
CA PHE A 52 7.00 -4.73 5.17
C PHE A 52 7.32 -3.23 5.26
N HIS A 53 6.51 -2.38 4.62
CA HIS A 53 6.65 -0.94 4.68
C HIS A 53 6.52 -0.40 6.11
N VAL A 54 5.53 -0.87 6.87
CA VAL A 54 5.33 -0.49 8.28
C VAL A 54 6.50 -0.94 9.13
N PHE A 55 6.97 -2.19 9.00
CA PHE A 55 8.14 -2.69 9.74
C PHE A 55 9.41 -1.88 9.43
N ASN A 56 9.66 -1.58 8.15
CA ASN A 56 10.86 -0.84 7.72
C ASN A 56 10.86 0.63 8.18
N ASN A 57 9.69 1.21 8.43
CA ASN A 57 9.52 2.59 8.91
C ASN A 57 9.05 2.68 10.38
N TYR A 58 9.04 1.56 11.11
CA TYR A 58 8.47 1.45 12.46
C TYR A 58 9.05 2.47 13.45
N ARG A 59 10.36 2.72 13.43
CA ARG A 59 11.04 3.68 14.33
C ARG A 59 10.56 5.12 14.16
N GLN A 60 10.11 5.51 12.97
CA GLN A 60 9.53 6.83 12.71
C GLN A 60 8.06 6.86 13.13
N LEU A 61 7.32 5.79 12.84
CA LEU A 61 5.93 5.63 13.23
C LEU A 61 5.76 5.67 14.76
N SER A 62 6.66 5.03 15.52
CA SER A 62 6.69 5.10 16.98
C SER A 62 6.98 6.52 17.50
N GLY A 63 7.68 7.35 16.73
CA GLY A 63 7.91 8.76 17.06
C GLY A 63 6.65 9.60 16.92
N TYR A 64 5.83 9.35 15.90
CA TYR A 64 4.53 10.00 15.73
C TYR A 64 3.54 9.62 16.84
N LEU A 65 3.50 8.34 17.22
CA LEU A 65 2.67 7.88 18.34
C LEU A 65 3.11 8.44 19.70
N ARG A 66 4.37 8.88 19.83
CA ARG A 66 4.91 9.48 21.06
C ARG A 66 4.83 11.02 21.05
N SER A 67 4.24 11.60 20.01
CA SER A 67 4.00 13.04 19.90
C SER A 67 3.05 13.51 21.01
N ARG A 68 3.46 14.58 21.70
CA ARG A 68 2.66 15.27 22.74
C ARG A 68 1.31 15.79 22.23
N VAL A 69 1.08 15.81 20.92
CA VAL A 69 -0.20 16.23 20.30
C VAL A 69 -1.27 15.14 20.38
N VAL A 70 -0.89 13.86 20.47
CA VAL A 70 -1.84 12.74 20.59
C VAL A 70 -2.05 12.33 22.05
N TRP A 71 -1.08 12.59 22.93
CA TRP A 71 -1.06 12.14 24.33
C TRP A 71 -0.99 13.27 25.38
N GLY A 72 -1.02 14.54 24.97
CA GLY A 72 -1.05 15.71 25.85
C GLY A 72 -2.36 16.46 25.66
#